data_AF-A0A1A7XV08-F1
#
_entry.id   AF-A0A1A7XV08-F1
#
_cell.length_a   1.000
_cell.length_b   1.000
_cell.length_c   1.000
_cell.angle_alpha   90.00
_cell.angle_beta   90.00
_cell.angle_gamma   90.00
#
_symmetry.space_group_name_H-M   'P 1'
#
loop_
_entity.id
_entity.type
_entity.pdbx_description
1 polymer ?
#
loop_
_entity_poly.entity_id
_entity_poly.type
_entity_poly.pdbx_seq_one_letter_code
_entity_poly.pdbx_strand_id
1 'polypeptide(L)' 'PGLITKQKFIPGEYKMHFETANYWASMGETSFYPYVEIAFTITDADQKYHVPLLVSRFSYSTYRGS' A
#
# COMPACT_ATOMS: atom_id res chain seq x y z
N PRO A 1 10.80 6.48 1.86
CA PRO A 1 11.28 7.16 0.63
C PRO A 1 11.93 6.15 -0.32
N GLY A 2 11.63 6.22 -1.63
CA GLY A 2 12.27 5.33 -2.60
C GLY A 2 11.44 4.13 -3.07
N LEU A 3 10.11 4.18 -2.99
CA LEU A 3 9.26 3.13 -3.58
C LEU A 3 9.38 3.07 -5.11
N ILE A 4 9.55 4.23 -5.77
CA ILE A 4 9.75 4.36 -7.21
C ILE A 4 10.52 5.66 -7.50
N THR A 5 11.25 5.70 -8.62
CA THR A 5 11.91 6.93 -9.10
C THR A 5 10.96 7.76 -9.96
N LYS A 6 11.15 9.08 -9.99
CA LYS A 6 10.33 9.98 -10.82
C LYS A 6 10.30 9.57 -12.30
N GLN A 7 11.43 9.13 -12.85
CA GLN A 7 11.53 8.74 -14.27
C GLN A 7 10.70 7.51 -14.60
N LYS A 8 10.48 6.62 -13.62
CA LYS A 8 9.67 5.40 -13.80
C LYS A 8 8.21 5.57 -13.38
N PHE A 9 7.91 6.66 -12.69
CA PHE A 9 6.56 6.95 -12.23
C PHE A 9 5.81 7.70 -13.33
N ILE A 10 5.07 6.95 -14.14
CA ILE A 10 4.27 7.44 -15.27
C ILE A 10 2.78 7.23 -14.99
N PRO A 11 1.87 7.95 -15.67
CA PRO A 11 0.44 7.68 -15.58
C PRO A 11 0.11 6.21 -15.92
N GLY A 12 -0.78 5.61 -15.16
CA GLY A 12 -1.13 4.20 -15.30
C GLY A 12 -1.73 3.61 -14.03
N GLU A 13 -1.98 2.31 -14.07
CA GLU A 13 -2.48 1.53 -12.94
C GLU A 13 -1.32 0.91 -12.17
N TYR A 14 -1.35 1.10 -10.85
CA TYR A 14 -0.34 0.59 -9.94
C TYR A 14 -1.01 -0.24 -8.85
N LYS A 15 -0.21 -1.11 -8.24
CA LYS A 15 -0.63 -1.92 -7.10
C LYS A 15 0.48 -1.94 -6.06
N MET A 16 0.11 -1.69 -4.81
CA MET A 16 0.99 -1.93 -3.66
C MET A 16 0.57 -3.21 -2.96
N HIS A 17 1.52 -4.11 -2.74
CA HIS A 17 1.32 -5.36 -2.03
C HIS A 17 1.93 -5.24 -0.62
N PHE A 18 1.13 -5.52 0.41
CA PHE A 18 1.53 -5.48 1.80
C PHE A 18 1.40 -6.88 2.41
N GLU A 19 2.52 -7.41 2.89
CA GLU A 19 2.67 -8.73 3.50
C GLU A 19 2.10 -8.76 4.94
N THR A 20 0.79 -8.53 5.10
CA THR A 20 0.16 -8.31 6.41
C THR A 20 0.25 -9.52 7.34
N ALA A 21 0.13 -10.74 6.82
CA ALA A 21 0.28 -11.93 7.66
C ALA A 21 1.72 -12.06 8.19
N ASN A 22 2.73 -11.87 7.34
CA ASN A 22 4.14 -11.93 7.75
C ASN A 22 4.46 -10.84 8.78
N TYR A 23 3.91 -9.63 8.60
CA TYR A 23 4.03 -8.54 9.57
C TYR A 23 3.47 -8.93 10.95
N TRP A 24 2.23 -9.41 11.03
CA TRP A 24 1.63 -9.82 12.32
C TRP A 24 2.32 -11.05 12.92
N ALA A 25 2.72 -12.02 12.08
CA ALA A 25 3.43 -13.21 12.53
C ALA A 25 4.77 -12.85 13.20
N SER A 26 5.49 -11.85 12.69
CA SER A 26 6.73 -11.34 13.31
C SER A 26 6.53 -10.76 14.72
N MET A 27 5.30 -10.41 15.08
CA MET A 27 4.90 -9.93 16.40
C MET A 27 4.20 -11.01 17.25
N GLY A 28 4.21 -12.28 16.81
CA GLY A 28 3.57 -13.38 17.52
C GLY A 28 2.05 -13.42 17.39
N GLU A 29 1.49 -12.73 16.40
CA GLU A 29 0.05 -12.56 16.20
C GLU A 29 -0.40 -13.12 14.84
N THR A 30 -1.66 -13.52 14.74
CA THR A 30 -2.27 -13.92 13.46
C THR A 30 -2.97 -12.74 12.79
N SER A 31 -2.93 -12.69 11.46
CA SER A 31 -3.78 -11.79 10.68
C SER A 31 -4.91 -12.58 10.02
N PHE A 32 -6.09 -11.98 9.95
CA PHE A 32 -7.17 -12.47 9.10
C PHE A 32 -6.84 -12.33 7.60
N TYR A 33 -5.98 -11.36 7.26
CA TYR A 33 -5.60 -11.07 5.88
C TYR A 33 -4.23 -11.70 5.58
N PRO A 34 -4.14 -12.65 4.63
CA PRO A 34 -2.86 -13.23 4.22
C PRO A 34 -1.92 -12.14 3.69
N TYR A 35 -2.47 -11.19 2.95
CA TYR A 35 -1.84 -9.97 2.46
C TYR A 35 -2.93 -8.94 2.15
N VAL A 36 -2.53 -7.69 1.90
CA VAL A 36 -3.43 -6.64 1.39
C VAL A 36 -2.83 -6.05 0.13
N GLU A 37 -3.64 -5.95 -0.92
CA GLU A 37 -3.28 -5.24 -2.14
C GLU A 37 -4.14 -3.98 -2.31
N ILE A 38 -3.47 -2.87 -2.62
CA ILE A 38 -4.12 -1.59 -2.89
C ILE A 38 -3.83 -1.22 -4.34
N ALA A 39 -4.83 -1.35 -5.19
CA ALA A 39 -4.79 -0.94 -6.58
C ALA A 39 -5.26 0.52 -6.72
N PHE A 40 -4.54 1.33 -7.49
CA PHE A 40 -4.87 2.73 -7.72
C PHE A 40 -4.36 3.24 -9.07
N THR A 41 -5.00 4.30 -9.56
CA THR A 41 -4.65 4.95 -10.83
C THR A 41 -3.87 6.23 -10.58
N ILE A 42 -2.78 6.39 -11.33
CA ILE A 42 -2.00 7.62 -11.42
C ILE A 42 -2.36 8.31 -12.74
N THR A 43 -2.85 9.54 -12.66
CA THR A 43 -3.19 10.36 -13.83
C THR A 43 -2.22 11.51 -14.03
N ASP A 44 -1.59 11.99 -12.96
CA ASP A 44 -0.66 13.12 -12.96
C ASP A 44 0.61 12.74 -12.19
N ALA A 45 1.67 12.39 -12.91
CA ALA A 45 2.93 11.92 -12.33
C ALA A 45 3.70 13.01 -11.56
N ASP A 46 3.36 14.28 -11.70
CA ASP A 46 4.02 15.38 -10.98
C ASP A 46 3.45 15.59 -9.57
N GLN A 47 2.27 15.02 -9.28
CA GLN A 47 1.67 15.03 -7.95
C GLN A 47 2.35 14.03 -7.00
N LYS A 48 2.31 14.35 -5.71
CA LYS A 48 2.64 13.38 -4.66
C LYS A 48 1.43 12.50 -4.40
N TYR A 49 1.67 11.21 -4.23
CA TYR A 49 0.65 10.24 -3.88
C TYR A 49 1.02 9.60 -2.54
N HIS A 50 0.16 9.82 -1.55
CA HIS A 50 0.25 9.15 -0.26
C HIS A 50 -0.85 8.10 -0.18
N VAL A 51 -0.48 6.82 -0.14
CA VAL A 51 -1.40 5.68 -0.10
C VAL A 51 -1.11 4.85 1.17
N PRO A 52 -1.61 5.26 2.34
CA PRO A 52 -1.38 4.54 3.59
C PRO A 52 -2.25 3.29 3.69
N LEU A 53 -1.76 2.34 4.49
CA LEU A 53 -2.52 1.21 5.00
C LEU A 53 -2.63 1.35 6.52
N LEU A 54 -3.85 1.48 7.05
CA LEU A 54 -4.14 1.35 8.46
C LEU A 54 -4.68 -0.06 8.66
N VAL A 55 -4.02 -0.86 9.50
CA VAL A 55 -4.36 -2.29 9.63
C VAL A 55 -4.38 -2.72 11.09
N SER A 56 -5.45 -3.42 11.46
CA SER A 56 -5.52 -4.29 12.63
C SER A 56 -5.48 -5.75 12.18
N ARG A 57 -5.48 -6.71 13.12
CA ARG A 57 -5.53 -8.13 12.77
C ARG A 57 -6.81 -8.54 12.01
N PHE A 58 -7.90 -7.76 12.12
CA PHE A 58 -9.23 -8.12 11.59
C PHE A 58 -9.94 -6.97 10.86
N SER A 59 -9.27 -5.85 10.61
CA SER A 59 -9.77 -4.75 9.80
C SER A 59 -8.62 -4.04 9.10
N TYR A 60 -8.88 -3.43 7.95
CA TYR A 60 -7.97 -2.46 7.37
C TYR A 60 -8.72 -1.34 6.67
N SER A 61 -8.05 -0.21 6.49
CA SER A 61 -8.51 0.89 5.66
C SER A 61 -7.34 1.51 4.90
N THR A 62 -7.67 2.13 3.78
CA THR A 62 -6.75 2.92 2.97
C THR A 62 -7.49 4.11 2.37
N TYR A 63 -6.74 5.12 1.93
CA TYR A 63 -7.25 6.31 1.28
C TYR A 63 -6.15 6.97 0.45
N ARG A 64 -6.51 7.97 -0.37
CA ARG A 64 -5.54 8.87 -0.99
C ARG A 64 -5.31 10.07 -0.07
N GLY A 65 -4.12 10.19 0.50
CA GLY A 65 -3.66 11.38 1.21
C GLY A 65 -3.08 12.43 0.26
N SER A 66 -2.91 13.66 0.80
CA SER A 66 -2.26 14.80 0.14
C SER A 66 -0.74 14.74 0.19
#